data_AF-A0A3L7P7A4-F1
#
_entry.id   AF-A0A3L7P7A4-F1
#
_cell.length_a   1.000
_cell.length_b   1.000
_cell.length_c   1.000
_cell.angle_alpha   90.00
_cell.angle_beta   90.00
_cell.angle_gamma   90.00
#
_symmetry.space_group_name_H-M   'P 1'
#
loop_
_entity.id
_entity.type
_entity.pdbx_description
1 polymer ?
#
loop_
_entity_poly.entity_id
_entity_poly.type
_entity_poly.pdbx_seq_one_letter_code
_entity_poly.pdbx_strand_id
1 'polypeptide(L)'
;MYFRIWPIMKLSEEHRQQIVRQLQCGNVISAMQTCRELTQCDVSDAEILINKLQSEISGAPASGKTWTLIVGLSVFIAILATVYVYVFPRLAGERVSPTAMIEVRQISMEPQGDWIQMPLTDGALCYVESTGRMSAVDFSVFRGDGLQLPPKLTLHFSDAGMQRATALREDRTLVFGVILPNKTVAATEPGHWSDDRIMLPLPGVSAADANEIFARLTN
;
A
#
# COMPACT_ATOMS: atom_id res chain seq x y z
N MET A 1 42.43 35.22 -45.96
CA MET A 1 42.64 33.79 -45.61
C MET A 1 41.27 33.10 -45.62
N TYR A 2 40.69 32.91 -46.81
CA TYR A 2 39.27 32.56 -47.04
C TYR A 2 39.11 31.19 -47.74
N PHE A 3 39.96 30.22 -47.41
CA PHE A 3 40.09 28.99 -48.20
C PHE A 3 40.20 27.72 -47.33
N ARG A 4 39.39 27.52 -46.28
CA ARG A 4 39.39 26.25 -45.51
C ARG A 4 38.04 25.81 -44.89
N ILE A 5 36.89 26.18 -45.48
CA ILE A 5 35.56 25.68 -45.02
C ILE A 5 34.78 24.98 -46.17
N TRP A 6 35.41 24.79 -47.33
CA TRP A 6 34.75 24.20 -48.50
C TRP A 6 34.31 22.72 -48.33
N PRO A 7 34.99 21.81 -47.60
CA PRO A 7 34.59 20.39 -47.62
C PRO A 7 33.31 20.07 -46.83
N ILE A 8 32.86 20.94 -45.91
CA ILE A 8 31.70 20.68 -45.06
C ILE A 8 30.38 20.75 -45.85
N MET A 9 30.29 21.60 -46.87
CA MET A 9 29.07 21.74 -47.68
C MET A 9 28.87 20.60 -48.69
N LYS A 10 29.82 19.67 -48.84
CA LYS A 10 29.72 18.52 -49.76
C LYS A 10 29.44 17.18 -49.06
N LEU A 11 29.38 17.15 -47.73
CA LEU A 11 28.98 15.95 -47.01
C LEU A 11 27.49 15.71 -47.19
N SER A 12 27.09 14.51 -47.61
CA SER A 12 25.68 14.11 -47.60
C SER A 12 25.15 14.14 -46.17
N GLU A 13 23.86 14.44 -46.03
CA GLU A 13 23.19 14.55 -44.73
C GLU A 13 23.33 13.25 -43.91
N GLU A 14 23.39 12.10 -44.59
CA GLU A 14 23.61 10.78 -43.97
C GLU A 14 24.97 10.67 -43.28
N HIS A 15 26.05 11.11 -43.93
CA HIS A 15 27.38 11.10 -43.34
C HIS A 15 27.49 12.06 -42.15
N ARG A 16 26.81 13.21 -42.23
CA ARG A 16 26.74 14.16 -41.11
C ARG A 16 26.05 13.54 -39.89
N GLN A 17 24.93 12.84 -40.10
CA GLN A 17 24.23 12.16 -39.00
C GLN A 17 25.05 11.03 -38.38
N GLN A 18 25.83 10.30 -39.19
CA GLN A 18 26.71 9.23 -38.70
C GLN A 18 27.81 9.77 -37.78
N ILE A 19 28.45 10.88 -38.17
CA ILE A 19 29.48 11.54 -37.36
C ILE A 19 28.89 12.06 -36.03
N VAL A 20 27.70 12.66 -36.07
CA VAL A 20 27.01 13.15 -34.87
C VAL A 20 26.66 12.01 -33.90
N ARG A 21 26.18 10.87 -34.41
CA ARG A 21 25.89 9.69 -33.56
C ARG A 21 27.16 9.17 -32.87
N GLN A 22 28.29 9.10 -33.58
CA GLN A 22 29.55 8.65 -32.99
C GLN A 22 30.06 9.61 -31.89
N LEU A 23 29.89 10.92 -32.08
CA LEU A 23 30.21 11.93 -31.06
C LEU A 23 29.31 11.82 -29.82
N GLN A 24 28.01 11.56 -30.00
CA GLN A 24 27.07 11.36 -28.88
C GLN A 24 27.40 10.10 -28.05
N CYS A 25 28.00 9.08 -28.67
CA CYS A 25 28.46 7.88 -27.99
C CYS A 25 29.86 8.01 -27.35
N GLY A 26 30.49 9.19 -27.38
CA GLY A 26 31.82 9.43 -26.79
C GLY A 26 33.00 8.91 -27.63
N ASN A 27 32.76 8.40 -28.84
CA ASN A 27 33.78 7.82 -29.71
C ASN A 27 34.43 8.87 -30.61
N VAL A 28 35.10 9.85 -29.99
CA VAL A 28 35.70 11.02 -30.66
C VAL A 28 36.75 10.60 -31.70
N ILE A 29 37.56 9.58 -31.42
CA ILE A 29 38.62 9.08 -32.33
C ILE A 29 38.01 8.49 -33.61
N SER A 30 36.89 7.74 -33.49
CA SER A 30 36.17 7.18 -34.63
C SER A 30 35.53 8.27 -35.49
N ALA A 31 34.98 9.31 -34.84
CA ALA A 31 34.42 10.46 -35.54
C ALA A 31 35.50 11.26 -36.29
N MET A 32 36.71 11.39 -35.71
CA MET A 32 37.87 12.00 -36.36
C MET A 32 38.31 11.24 -37.61
N GLN A 33 38.41 9.91 -37.52
CA GLN A 33 38.81 9.06 -38.64
C GLN A 33 37.78 9.13 -39.78
N THR A 34 36.49 9.01 -39.44
CA THR A 34 35.38 9.10 -40.42
C THR A 34 35.36 10.48 -41.11
N CYS A 35 35.53 11.57 -40.35
CA CYS A 35 35.66 12.92 -40.92
C CYS A 35 36.86 13.03 -41.86
N ARG A 36 38.02 12.50 -41.46
CA ARG A 36 39.27 12.56 -42.24
C ARG A 36 39.14 11.79 -43.56
N GLU A 37 38.56 10.60 -43.53
CA GLU A 37 38.33 9.76 -44.71
C GLU A 37 37.37 10.42 -45.70
N LEU A 38 36.30 11.07 -45.21
CA LEU A 38 35.28 11.67 -46.07
C LEU A 38 35.66 13.05 -46.62
N THR A 39 36.50 13.82 -45.92
CA THR A 39 36.84 15.19 -46.32
C THR A 39 38.23 15.34 -46.92
N GLN A 40 39.09 14.32 -46.79
CA GLN A 40 40.51 14.36 -47.18
C GLN A 40 41.27 15.57 -46.57
N CYS A 41 40.79 16.11 -45.45
CA CYS A 41 41.38 17.26 -44.78
C CYS A 41 42.50 16.88 -43.80
N ASP A 42 43.38 17.85 -43.53
CA ASP A 42 44.46 17.73 -42.56
C ASP A 42 43.91 17.68 -41.12
N VAL A 43 44.63 17.03 -40.20
CA VAL A 43 44.16 16.70 -38.83
C VAL A 43 43.69 17.93 -38.04
N SER A 44 44.34 19.08 -38.26
CA SER A 44 44.00 20.35 -37.61
C SER A 44 42.61 20.90 -37.99
N ASP A 45 42.14 20.63 -39.21
CA ASP A 45 40.83 21.11 -39.67
C ASP A 45 39.70 20.20 -39.14
N ALA A 46 39.99 18.91 -38.91
CA ALA A 46 39.06 17.96 -38.30
C ALA A 46 38.83 18.24 -36.80
N GLU A 47 39.86 18.68 -36.06
CA GLU A 47 39.74 19.07 -34.65
C GLU A 47 38.83 20.30 -34.46
N ILE A 48 38.96 21.31 -35.33
CA ILE A 48 38.11 22.51 -35.30
C ILE A 48 36.64 22.13 -35.55
N LEU A 49 36.40 21.19 -36.47
CA LEU A 49 35.08 20.66 -36.80
C LEU A 49 34.43 19.94 -35.61
N ILE A 50 35.21 19.12 -34.91
CA ILE A 50 34.72 18.36 -33.75
C ILE A 50 34.46 19.27 -32.56
N ASN A 51 35.33 20.24 -32.29
CA ASN A 51 35.10 21.22 -31.22
C ASN A 51 33.82 22.03 -31.49
N LYS A 52 33.55 22.38 -32.75
CA LYS A 52 32.32 23.08 -33.13
C LYS A 52 31.08 22.20 -32.96
N LEU A 53 31.13 20.93 -33.39
CA LEU A 53 30.03 19.97 -33.20
C LEU A 53 29.79 19.63 -31.72
N GLN A 54 30.84 19.48 -30.92
CA GLN A 54 30.73 19.28 -29.48
C GLN A 54 30.14 20.50 -28.77
N SER A 55 30.43 21.71 -29.23
CA SER A 55 29.80 22.93 -28.70
C SER A 55 28.30 22.99 -29.00
N GLU A 56 27.87 22.52 -30.19
CA GLU A 56 26.45 22.42 -30.56
C GLU A 56 25.73 21.32 -29.76
N ILE A 57 26.38 20.17 -29.53
CA ILE A 57 25.82 19.06 -28.72
C ILE A 57 25.75 19.44 -27.23
N SER A 58 26.76 20.16 -26.72
CA SER A 58 26.78 20.67 -25.34
C SER A 58 25.77 21.81 -25.12
N GLY A 59 25.29 22.41 -26.22
CA GLY A 59 24.13 23.31 -26.25
C GLY A 59 22.77 22.59 -26.22
N ALA A 60 22.72 21.27 -26.03
CA ALA A 60 21.45 20.56 -25.81
C ALA A 60 20.75 21.15 -24.56
N PRO A 61 19.50 21.61 -24.68
CA PRO A 61 18.94 22.52 -23.71
C PRO A 61 18.70 21.79 -22.38
N ALA A 62 19.19 22.40 -21.29
CA ALA A 62 18.96 21.96 -19.92
C ALA A 62 17.46 21.74 -19.59
N SER A 63 16.56 22.31 -20.40
CA SER A 63 15.12 22.12 -20.34
C SER A 63 14.68 20.66 -20.40
N GLY A 64 15.33 19.81 -21.21
CA GLY A 64 14.96 18.40 -21.35
C GLY A 64 15.18 17.60 -20.07
N LYS A 65 16.32 17.82 -19.41
CA LYS A 65 16.67 17.15 -18.14
C LYS A 65 15.75 17.60 -16.99
N THR A 66 15.45 18.89 -16.94
CA THR A 66 14.52 19.46 -15.95
C THR A 66 13.10 18.95 -16.17
N TRP A 67 12.64 18.83 -17.42
CA TRP A 67 11.33 18.27 -17.75
C TRP A 67 11.19 16.81 -17.30
N THR A 68 12.19 15.97 -17.56
CA THR A 68 12.19 14.58 -17.09
C THR A 68 12.18 14.47 -15.57
N LEU A 69 12.88 15.39 -14.87
CA LEU A 69 12.89 15.42 -13.40
C LEU A 69 11.51 15.80 -12.84
N ILE A 70 10.86 16.82 -13.42
CA ILE A 70 9.53 17.25 -13.01
C ILE A 70 8.51 16.13 -13.22
N VAL A 71 8.51 15.50 -14.40
CA VAL A 71 7.59 14.38 -14.69
C VAL A 71 7.83 13.21 -13.75
N GLY A 72 9.09 12.82 -13.53
CA GLY A 72 9.43 11.75 -12.60
C GLY A 72 8.97 12.06 -11.17
N LEU A 73 9.18 13.29 -10.71
CA LEU A 73 8.72 13.74 -9.38
C LEU A 73 7.18 13.73 -9.28
N SER A 74 6.47 14.20 -10.31
CA SER A 74 5.00 14.18 -10.35
C SER A 74 4.44 12.76 -10.27
N VAL A 75 5.03 11.81 -11.01
CA VAL A 75 4.63 10.39 -10.95
C VAL A 75 4.90 9.82 -9.55
N PHE A 76 6.05 10.12 -8.96
CA PHE A 76 6.39 9.67 -7.62
C PHE A 76 5.42 10.20 -6.56
N ILE A 77 5.08 11.49 -6.61
CA ILE A 77 4.07 12.11 -5.74
C ILE A 77 2.70 11.46 -5.95
N ALA A 78 2.30 11.20 -7.20
CA ALA A 78 1.02 10.56 -7.50
C ALA A 78 0.94 9.13 -6.92
N ILE A 79 2.03 8.35 -7.00
CA ILE A 79 2.10 7.02 -6.38
C ILE A 79 1.99 7.14 -4.86
N LEU A 80 2.76 8.03 -4.22
CA LEU A 80 2.69 8.24 -2.78
C LEU A 80 1.29 8.70 -2.33
N ALA A 81 0.66 9.62 -3.05
CA ALA A 81 -0.71 10.05 -2.79
C ALA A 81 -1.70 8.90 -2.93
N THR A 82 -1.54 8.06 -3.95
CA THR A 82 -2.39 6.87 -4.14
C THR A 82 -2.22 5.87 -3.00
N VAL A 83 -0.99 5.60 -2.57
CA VAL A 83 -0.71 4.72 -1.42
C VAL A 83 -1.29 5.32 -0.13
N TYR A 84 -1.12 6.62 0.09
CA TYR A 84 -1.67 7.32 1.26
C TYR A 84 -3.21 7.28 1.29
N VAL A 85 -3.87 7.46 0.15
CA VAL A 85 -5.35 7.48 0.07
C VAL A 85 -5.94 6.08 0.10
N TYR A 86 -5.31 5.08 -0.51
CA TYR A 86 -5.93 3.75 -0.68
C TYR A 86 -5.37 2.67 0.23
N VAL A 87 -4.09 2.73 0.59
CA VAL A 87 -3.44 1.68 1.38
C VAL A 87 -3.50 2.02 2.86
N PHE A 88 -3.21 3.25 3.25
CA PHE A 88 -3.19 3.62 4.68
C PHE A 88 -4.55 3.50 5.39
N PRO A 89 -5.71 3.84 4.78
CA PRO A 89 -7.00 3.59 5.42
C PRO A 89 -7.27 2.09 5.63
N ARG A 90 -6.86 1.24 4.68
CA ARG A 90 -6.93 -0.23 4.83
C ARG A 90 -6.01 -0.74 5.95
N LEU A 91 -4.86 -0.08 6.14
CA LEU A 91 -3.97 -0.36 7.28
C LEU A 91 -4.50 0.21 8.60
N ALA A 92 -5.30 1.28 8.58
CA ALA A 92 -5.90 1.88 9.77
C ALA A 92 -7.06 1.03 10.33
N GLY A 93 -7.75 0.30 9.45
CA GLY A 93 -8.93 -0.52 9.75
C GLY A 93 -10.21 0.13 9.25
N GLU A 94 -11.28 -0.64 9.20
CA GLU A 94 -12.59 -0.20 8.71
C GLU A 94 -13.45 0.33 9.87
N ARG A 95 -14.26 1.37 9.61
CA ARG A 95 -15.13 1.92 10.66
C ARG A 95 -16.22 0.92 11.02
N VAL A 96 -16.46 0.76 12.31
CA VAL A 96 -17.63 0.02 12.79
C VAL A 96 -18.86 0.91 12.63
N SER A 97 -19.89 0.37 12.00
CA SER A 97 -21.21 0.98 11.90
C SER A 97 -21.82 1.05 13.30
N PRO A 98 -22.26 2.24 13.78
CA PRO A 98 -22.90 2.37 15.10
C PRO A 98 -24.20 1.56 15.23
N THR A 99 -24.81 1.22 14.09
CA THR A 99 -26.04 0.41 14.00
C THR A 99 -25.76 -1.07 13.74
N ALA A 100 -24.49 -1.47 13.65
CA ALA A 100 -24.13 -2.87 13.51
C ALA A 100 -24.70 -3.66 14.69
N MET A 101 -25.30 -4.81 14.39
CA MET A 101 -25.82 -5.72 15.42
C MET A 101 -24.69 -6.60 15.96
N ILE A 102 -23.65 -5.97 16.52
CA ILE A 102 -22.59 -6.65 17.26
C ILE A 102 -22.77 -6.40 18.75
N GLU A 103 -22.77 -7.48 19.51
CA GLU A 103 -22.75 -7.44 20.96
C GLU A 103 -21.62 -8.31 21.50
N VAL A 104 -20.98 -7.81 22.55
CA VAL A 104 -20.06 -8.57 23.37
C VAL A 104 -20.82 -9.00 24.62
N ARG A 105 -20.94 -10.31 24.80
CA ARG A 105 -21.58 -10.91 25.98
C ARG A 105 -20.65 -11.89 26.65
N GLN A 106 -20.89 -12.14 27.93
CA GLN A 106 -20.20 -13.22 28.63
C GLN A 106 -20.70 -14.56 28.12
N ILE A 107 -19.78 -15.51 27.97
CA ILE A 107 -20.07 -16.88 27.56
C ILE A 107 -19.43 -17.89 28.51
N SER A 108 -20.03 -19.08 28.57
CA SER A 108 -19.60 -20.22 29.36
C SER A 108 -19.81 -21.48 28.52
N MET A 109 -18.86 -22.42 28.61
CA MET A 109 -19.03 -23.75 28.01
C MET A 109 -19.90 -24.66 28.88
N GLU A 110 -20.08 -24.31 30.15
CA GLU A 110 -20.93 -25.03 31.08
C GLU A 110 -22.30 -24.35 31.23
N PRO A 111 -23.37 -25.12 31.47
CA PRO A 111 -24.70 -24.58 31.72
C PRO A 111 -24.69 -23.62 32.91
N GLN A 112 -25.18 -22.41 32.68
CA GLN A 112 -25.36 -21.35 33.69
C GLN A 112 -26.85 -21.04 33.74
N GLY A 113 -27.45 -21.08 34.94
CA GLY A 113 -28.91 -21.10 35.18
C GLY A 113 -29.78 -20.45 34.11
N ASP A 114 -29.84 -19.11 34.09
CA ASP A 114 -30.72 -18.34 33.20
C ASP A 114 -30.08 -17.96 31.85
N TRP A 115 -28.96 -18.57 31.48
CA TRP A 115 -28.22 -18.21 30.26
C TRP A 115 -28.79 -18.90 29.03
N ILE A 116 -28.69 -18.20 27.90
CA ILE A 116 -29.26 -18.66 26.63
C ILE A 116 -28.24 -19.59 25.97
N GLN A 117 -28.66 -20.81 25.66
CA GLN A 117 -27.84 -21.74 24.89
C GLN A 117 -27.80 -21.33 23.42
N MET A 118 -26.60 -21.20 22.87
CA MET A 118 -26.37 -20.84 21.47
C MET A 118 -25.28 -21.71 20.85
N PRO A 119 -25.42 -22.10 19.57
CA PRO A 119 -24.36 -22.79 18.85
C PRO A 119 -23.23 -21.81 18.46
N LEU A 120 -22.00 -22.26 18.66
CA LEU A 120 -20.79 -21.68 18.09
C LEU A 120 -20.67 -22.06 16.61
N THR A 121 -19.77 -21.35 15.92
CA THR A 121 -19.45 -21.55 14.50
C THR A 121 -18.91 -22.93 14.17
N ASP A 122 -18.25 -23.60 15.11
CA ASP A 122 -17.75 -24.97 15.02
C ASP A 122 -18.82 -26.03 15.38
N GLY A 123 -20.04 -25.60 15.73
CA GLY A 123 -21.14 -26.47 16.14
C GLY A 123 -21.13 -26.85 17.64
N ALA A 124 -20.13 -26.42 18.41
CA ALA A 124 -20.14 -26.58 19.86
C ALA A 124 -21.26 -25.71 20.48
N LEU A 125 -21.79 -26.11 21.63
CA LEU A 125 -22.79 -25.34 22.34
C LEU A 125 -22.11 -24.48 23.40
N CYS A 126 -22.50 -23.20 23.46
CA CYS A 126 -22.11 -22.28 24.51
C CYS A 126 -23.35 -21.70 25.18
N TYR A 127 -23.20 -21.28 26.43
CA TYR A 127 -24.21 -20.56 27.18
C TYR A 127 -23.81 -19.09 27.21
N VAL A 128 -24.76 -18.22 26.90
CA VAL A 128 -24.54 -16.81 26.71
C VAL A 128 -25.40 -16.03 27.70
N GLU A 129 -24.80 -15.06 28.38
CA GLU A 129 -25.53 -14.14 29.23
C GLU A 129 -26.59 -13.37 28.42
N SER A 130 -27.77 -13.16 29.01
CA SER A 130 -28.87 -12.44 28.35
C SER A 130 -28.56 -10.94 28.18
N THR A 131 -27.71 -10.39 29.03
CA THR A 131 -27.39 -8.97 29.06
C THR A 131 -26.14 -8.67 28.23
N GLY A 132 -26.24 -7.69 27.32
CA GLY A 132 -25.09 -7.16 26.58
C GLY A 132 -24.13 -6.40 27.49
N ARG A 133 -22.82 -6.70 27.39
CA ARG A 133 -21.77 -5.97 28.12
C ARG A 133 -21.21 -4.81 27.30
N MET A 134 -21.07 -5.00 25.99
CA MET A 134 -20.69 -3.95 25.03
C MET A 134 -21.46 -4.14 23.72
N SER A 135 -21.55 -3.08 22.93
CA SER A 135 -22.26 -3.04 21.64
C SER A 135 -21.45 -2.31 20.58
N ALA A 136 -21.95 -2.20 19.35
CA ALA A 136 -21.25 -1.53 18.25
C ALA A 136 -20.73 -0.12 18.56
N VAL A 137 -21.46 0.67 19.35
CA VAL A 137 -21.06 2.04 19.72
C VAL A 137 -19.80 2.11 20.58
N ASP A 138 -19.41 0.98 21.18
CA ASP A 138 -18.20 0.83 21.98
C ASP A 138 -16.95 0.62 21.15
N PHE A 139 -17.11 0.47 19.84
CA PHE A 139 -16.02 0.22 18.91
C PHE A 139 -15.97 1.31 17.86
N SER A 140 -14.77 1.77 17.56
CA SER A 140 -14.52 2.81 16.56
C SER A 140 -14.17 2.20 15.20
N VAL A 141 -13.29 1.22 15.22
CA VAL A 141 -12.65 0.63 14.04
C VAL A 141 -12.49 -0.87 14.25
N PHE A 142 -12.61 -1.66 13.19
CA PHE A 142 -12.26 -3.07 13.21
C PHE A 142 -11.21 -3.41 12.16
N ARG A 143 -10.50 -4.52 12.37
CA ARG A 143 -9.60 -5.14 11.41
C ARG A 143 -9.87 -6.63 11.33
N GLY A 144 -10.19 -7.09 10.14
CA GLY A 144 -10.30 -8.52 9.83
C GLY A 144 -9.01 -9.03 9.20
N ASP A 145 -8.47 -10.13 9.71
CA ASP A 145 -7.48 -10.94 9.03
C ASP A 145 -8.09 -12.31 8.72
N GLY A 146 -8.69 -12.42 7.53
CA GLY A 146 -9.29 -13.66 7.02
C GLY A 146 -8.30 -14.63 6.38
N LEU A 147 -7.02 -14.24 6.24
CA LEU A 147 -5.98 -15.07 5.63
C LEU A 147 -5.21 -15.88 6.68
N GLN A 148 -5.19 -15.42 7.93
CA GLN A 148 -4.68 -16.21 9.05
C GLN A 148 -5.62 -17.38 9.39
N LEU A 149 -5.03 -18.46 9.91
CA LEU A 149 -5.72 -19.65 10.41
C LEU A 149 -5.38 -19.83 11.90
N PRO A 150 -6.35 -19.64 12.82
CA PRO A 150 -7.73 -19.21 12.57
C PRO A 150 -7.82 -17.73 12.13
N PRO A 151 -8.89 -17.33 11.40
CA PRO A 151 -9.16 -15.92 11.11
C PRO A 151 -9.21 -15.09 12.38
N LYS A 152 -8.84 -13.82 12.29
CA LYS A 152 -8.82 -12.90 13.43
C LYS A 152 -9.67 -11.67 13.18
N LEU A 153 -10.46 -11.29 14.19
CA LEU A 153 -11.15 -10.02 14.24
C LEU A 153 -10.53 -9.18 15.35
N THR A 154 -10.07 -7.98 15.03
CA THR A 154 -9.62 -7.00 16.03
C THR A 154 -10.62 -5.86 16.08
N LEU A 155 -11.14 -5.54 17.26
CA LEU A 155 -12.05 -4.43 17.49
C LEU A 155 -11.34 -3.38 18.35
N HIS A 156 -11.18 -2.18 17.81
CA HIS A 156 -10.63 -1.04 18.55
C HIS A 156 -11.74 -0.32 19.29
N PHE A 157 -11.49 0.01 20.55
CA PHE A 157 -12.46 0.70 21.37
C PHE A 157 -12.70 2.14 20.89
N SER A 158 -13.91 2.65 21.14
CA SER A 158 -14.18 4.08 21.20
C SER A 158 -13.79 4.62 22.59
N ASP A 159 -13.79 5.94 22.78
CA ASP A 159 -13.52 6.53 24.11
C ASP A 159 -14.50 6.01 25.18
N ALA A 160 -15.76 5.84 24.82
CA ALA A 160 -16.78 5.23 25.68
C ALA A 160 -16.52 3.73 25.91
N GLY A 161 -16.11 3.02 24.84
CA GLY A 161 -15.74 1.62 24.91
C GLY A 161 -14.56 1.34 25.83
N MET A 162 -13.55 2.21 25.85
CA MET A 162 -12.38 2.06 26.73
C MET A 162 -12.77 2.08 28.21
N GLN A 163 -13.70 2.96 28.61
CA GLN A 163 -14.18 3.04 29.99
C GLN A 163 -14.89 1.73 30.39
N ARG A 164 -15.75 1.21 29.51
CA ARG A 164 -16.43 -0.07 29.73
C ARG A 164 -15.47 -1.26 29.74
N ALA A 165 -14.51 -1.27 28.83
CA ALA A 165 -13.51 -2.33 28.73
C ALA A 165 -12.63 -2.40 29.98
N THR A 166 -12.27 -1.25 30.57
CA THR A 166 -11.49 -1.18 31.80
C THR A 166 -12.21 -1.90 32.95
N ALA A 167 -13.52 -1.66 33.11
CA ALA A 167 -14.32 -2.33 34.15
C ALA A 167 -14.44 -3.84 33.91
N LEU A 168 -14.54 -4.27 32.65
CA LEU A 168 -14.65 -5.69 32.29
C LEU A 168 -13.33 -6.45 32.45
N ARG A 169 -12.18 -5.78 32.28
CA ARG A 169 -10.85 -6.40 32.36
C ARG A 169 -10.46 -6.82 33.78
N GLU A 170 -11.03 -6.18 34.80
CA GLU A 170 -10.82 -6.57 36.19
C GLU A 170 -11.43 -7.96 36.48
N ASP A 171 -12.43 -8.37 35.71
CA ASP A 171 -13.04 -9.69 35.82
C ASP A 171 -12.41 -10.69 34.83
N ARG A 172 -11.31 -11.31 35.29
CA ARG A 172 -10.52 -12.27 34.50
C ARG A 172 -11.21 -13.61 34.23
N THR A 173 -12.42 -13.81 34.77
CA THR A 173 -13.17 -15.06 34.60
C THR A 173 -14.10 -15.04 33.38
N LEU A 174 -14.26 -13.88 32.76
CA LEU A 174 -15.20 -13.66 31.67
C LEU A 174 -14.60 -14.09 30.34
N VAL A 175 -15.09 -15.19 29.77
CA VAL A 175 -14.92 -15.47 28.34
C VAL A 175 -15.95 -14.62 27.60
N PHE A 176 -15.52 -13.92 26.55
CA PHE A 176 -16.39 -13.03 25.80
C PHE A 176 -16.72 -13.61 24.43
N GLY A 177 -18.00 -13.59 24.10
CA GLY A 177 -18.50 -13.97 22.79
C GLY A 177 -18.90 -12.75 21.99
N VAL A 178 -18.51 -12.70 20.71
CA VAL A 178 -19.12 -11.77 19.75
C VAL A 178 -20.35 -12.43 19.15
N ILE A 179 -21.48 -11.75 19.29
CA ILE A 179 -22.77 -12.22 18.81
C ILE A 179 -23.20 -11.33 17.65
N LEU A 180 -23.48 -11.97 16.52
CA LEU A 180 -24.25 -11.40 15.44
C LEU A 180 -25.70 -11.89 15.57
N PRO A 181 -26.71 -11.19 15.03
CA PRO A 181 -28.12 -11.33 15.40
C PRO A 181 -28.71 -12.75 15.32
N ASN A 182 -28.04 -13.71 14.65
CA ASN A 182 -28.47 -15.12 14.58
C ASN A 182 -27.33 -16.15 14.77
N LYS A 183 -26.11 -15.72 15.16
CA LYS A 183 -24.94 -16.62 15.23
C LYS A 183 -23.93 -16.13 16.26
N THR A 184 -23.50 -17.00 17.16
CA THR A 184 -22.33 -16.74 18.00
C THR A 184 -21.08 -17.00 17.18
N VAL A 185 -20.28 -15.96 17.00
CA VAL A 185 -19.19 -15.95 16.02
C VAL A 185 -17.92 -16.61 16.57
N ALA A 186 -17.59 -16.33 17.82
CA ALA A 186 -16.44 -16.91 18.50
C ALA A 186 -16.51 -16.69 20.00
N ALA A 187 -15.73 -17.50 20.71
CA ALA A 187 -15.40 -17.38 22.11
C ALA A 187 -13.95 -16.90 22.24
N THR A 188 -13.68 -15.79 22.94
CA THR A 188 -12.32 -15.41 23.29
C THR A 188 -12.12 -15.34 24.79
N GLU A 189 -11.00 -15.89 25.24
CA GLU A 189 -10.51 -15.67 26.58
C GLU A 189 -10.03 -14.20 26.74
N PRO A 190 -10.12 -13.66 27.97
CA PRO A 190 -9.76 -12.28 28.27
C PRO A 190 -8.26 -11.96 28.07
N GLY A 191 -7.40 -12.97 27.87
CA GLY A 191 -5.98 -12.80 27.54
C GLY A 191 -5.70 -12.12 26.19
N HIS A 192 -6.69 -11.97 25.32
CA HIS A 192 -6.57 -11.29 24.03
C HIS A 192 -6.99 -9.81 24.05
N TRP A 193 -7.13 -9.24 25.25
CA TRP A 193 -7.49 -7.83 25.47
C TRP A 193 -6.23 -6.97 25.62
N SER A 194 -6.11 -5.95 24.78
CA SER A 194 -5.14 -4.86 24.88
C SER A 194 -5.81 -3.63 25.49
N ASP A 195 -5.02 -2.60 25.81
CA ASP A 195 -5.54 -1.36 26.40
C ASP A 195 -6.53 -0.62 25.47
N ASP A 196 -6.36 -0.78 24.15
CA ASP A 196 -7.08 -0.05 23.11
C ASP A 196 -7.97 -0.93 22.21
N ARG A 197 -7.95 -2.25 22.39
CA ARG A 197 -8.62 -3.20 21.48
C ARG A 197 -8.83 -4.58 22.08
N ILE A 198 -9.77 -5.31 21.50
CA ILE A 198 -9.97 -6.75 21.72
C ILE A 198 -9.59 -7.49 20.45
N MET A 199 -8.80 -8.55 20.59
CA MET A 199 -8.52 -9.49 19.52
C MET A 199 -9.35 -10.76 19.74
N LEU A 200 -10.04 -11.19 18.71
CA LEU A 200 -10.96 -12.33 18.71
C LEU A 200 -10.46 -13.34 17.66
N PRO A 201 -9.77 -14.41 18.08
CA PRO A 201 -9.55 -15.53 17.17
C PRO A 201 -10.90 -16.20 16.86
N LEU A 202 -11.10 -16.57 15.60
CA LEU A 202 -12.34 -17.18 15.09
C LEU A 202 -12.09 -18.65 14.72
N PRO A 203 -11.90 -19.55 15.70
CA PRO A 203 -11.67 -20.98 15.40
C PRO A 203 -12.90 -21.58 14.71
N GLY A 204 -12.66 -22.46 13.73
CA GLY A 204 -13.73 -23.12 12.97
C GLY A 204 -14.45 -22.24 11.95
N VAL A 205 -14.11 -20.95 11.85
CA VAL A 205 -14.68 -20.01 10.86
C VAL A 205 -13.89 -20.08 9.56
N SER A 206 -14.57 -20.29 8.44
CA SER A 206 -13.94 -20.24 7.13
C SER A 206 -13.58 -18.79 6.74
N ALA A 207 -12.62 -18.60 5.84
CA ALA A 207 -12.29 -17.26 5.35
C ALA A 207 -13.50 -16.54 4.71
N ALA A 208 -14.42 -17.30 4.11
CA ALA A 208 -15.65 -16.75 3.54
C ALA A 208 -16.63 -16.26 4.63
N ASP A 209 -16.83 -17.05 5.68
CA ASP A 209 -17.68 -16.66 6.82
C ASP A 209 -17.08 -15.47 7.60
N ALA A 210 -15.75 -15.43 7.73
CA ALA A 210 -15.05 -14.29 8.35
C ALA A 210 -15.32 -12.99 7.58
N ASN A 211 -15.30 -13.03 6.25
CA ASN A 211 -15.64 -11.87 5.43
C ASN A 211 -17.11 -11.43 5.59
N GLU A 212 -18.03 -12.36 5.79
CA GLU A 212 -19.43 -12.02 6.09
C GLU A 212 -19.56 -11.28 7.43
N ILE A 213 -18.84 -11.74 8.45
CA ILE A 213 -18.76 -11.07 9.76
C ILE A 213 -18.23 -9.65 9.58
N PHE A 214 -17.15 -9.47 8.82
CA PHE A 214 -16.57 -8.15 8.54
C PHE A 214 -17.55 -7.23 7.81
N ALA A 215 -18.26 -7.74 6.79
CA ALA A 215 -19.24 -6.98 6.04
C ALA A 215 -20.45 -6.54 6.89
N ARG A 216 -20.81 -7.31 7.93
CA ARG A 216 -21.89 -6.95 8.87
C ARG A 216 -21.47 -5.87 9.86
N LEU A 217 -20.17 -5.66 10.09
CA LEU A 217 -19.66 -4.60 10.96
C LEU A 217 -19.65 -3.23 10.27
N THR A 218 -19.67 -3.18 8.93
CA THR A 218 -19.71 -1.93 8.15
C THR A 218 -21.11 -1.46 7.78
N ASN A 219 -22.12 -2.34 7.85
CA ASN A 219 -23.49 -2.06 7.38
C ASN A 219 -24.47 -1.71 8.50
#